data_AF-A0A7Y2EFY6-F1
#
_entry.id   AF-A0A7Y2EFY6-F1
#
_cell.length_a   1.000
_cell.length_b   1.000
_cell.length_c   1.000
_cell.angle_alpha   90.00
_cell.angle_beta   90.00
_cell.angle_gamma   90.00
#
_symmetry.space_group_name_H-M   'P 1'
#
loop_
_entity.id
_entity.type
_entity.pdbx_description
1 polymer ?
#
loop_
_entity_poly.entity_id
_entity_poly.type
_entity_poly.pdbx_seq_one_letter_code
_entity_poly.pdbx_strand_id
1 'polypeptide(L)'
;MLSPIEKASYAARQSARVAWYMGHYFASQRFHKAKDETDVRREKPRSRGPSIEAMFGDMANLFERDLANADKGIYPLPRDHDGAPPRVFSTSRKYFADLPASAERKAERRGDEVYSPELKKDLPAYFLQ
;
A
#
# COMPACT_ATOMS: atom_id res chain seq x y z
N MET A 1 8.64 21.22 -20.91
CA MET A 1 9.85 20.63 -20.35
C MET A 1 9.96 21.02 -18.89
N LEU A 2 10.20 20.04 -18.03
CA LEU A 2 10.45 20.19 -16.60
C LEU A 2 11.88 20.69 -16.36
N SER A 3 12.02 21.56 -15.37
CA SER A 3 13.31 22.03 -14.87
C SER A 3 14.09 20.93 -14.14
N PRO A 4 15.42 21.05 -14.01
CA PRO A 4 16.22 20.13 -13.20
C PRO A 4 15.75 20.02 -11.75
N ILE A 5 15.25 21.12 -11.16
CA ILE A 5 14.73 21.15 -9.79
C ILE A 5 13.45 20.33 -9.67
N GLU A 6 12.55 20.41 -10.64
CA GLU A 6 11.31 19.61 -10.65
C GLU A 6 11.62 18.11 -10.80
N LYS A 7 12.57 17.75 -11.66
CA LYS A 7 13.04 16.38 -11.83
C LYS A 7 13.65 15.82 -10.55
N ALA A 8 14.52 16.60 -9.88
CA ALA A 8 15.11 16.23 -8.60
C ALA A 8 14.06 16.11 -7.49
N SER A 9 13.10 17.04 -7.44
CA SER A 9 12.00 17.03 -6.47
C SER A 9 11.10 15.80 -6.64
N TYR A 10 10.80 15.42 -7.88
CA TYR A 10 10.04 14.21 -8.18
C TYR A 10 10.78 12.96 -7.68
N ALA A 11 12.06 12.80 -8.02
CA ALA A 11 12.87 11.65 -7.61
C ALA A 11 12.95 11.54 -6.08
N ALA A 12 13.18 12.67 -5.39
CA ALA A 12 13.22 12.72 -3.93
C ALA A 12 11.89 12.29 -3.30
N ARG A 13 10.76 12.78 -3.84
CA ARG A 13 9.42 12.44 -3.33
C ARG A 13 9.08 10.96 -3.52
N GLN A 14 9.29 10.40 -4.71
CA GLN A 14 8.99 8.98 -4.94
C GLN A 14 9.89 8.08 -4.10
N SER A 15 11.17 8.41 -3.97
CA SER A 15 12.10 7.67 -3.12
C SER A 15 11.69 7.69 -1.65
N ALA A 16 11.32 8.87 -1.13
CA ALA A 16 10.83 9.02 0.24
C ALA A 16 9.54 8.21 0.47
N ARG A 17 8.61 8.23 -0.50
CA ARG A 17 7.38 7.44 -0.44
C ARG A 17 7.64 5.94 -0.38
N VAL A 18 8.51 5.43 -1.27
CA VAL A 18 8.89 4.01 -1.29
C VAL A 18 9.50 3.62 0.05
N ALA A 19 10.48 4.40 0.54
CA ALA A 19 11.12 4.14 1.82
C ALA A 19 10.09 4.14 2.98
N TRP A 20 9.15 5.09 2.98
CA TRP A 20 8.11 5.21 3.99
C TRP A 20 7.23 3.96 4.07
N TYR A 21 6.64 3.55 2.94
CA TYR A 21 5.71 2.41 2.92
C TYR A 21 6.43 1.07 3.03
N MET A 22 7.67 0.95 2.54
CA MET A 22 8.52 -0.23 2.81
C MET A 22 8.85 -0.35 4.30
N GLY A 23 9.17 0.75 4.96
CA GLY A 23 9.35 0.79 6.41
C GLY A 23 8.10 0.31 7.15
N HIS A 24 6.91 0.74 6.70
CA HIS A 24 5.64 0.25 7.25
C HIS A 24 5.47 -1.25 7.06
N TYR A 25 5.75 -1.77 5.86
CA TYR A 25 5.68 -3.19 5.57
C TYR A 25 6.55 -4.00 6.54
N PHE A 26 7.85 -3.68 6.64
CA PHE A 26 8.75 -4.40 7.54
C PHE A 26 8.36 -4.26 9.01
N ALA A 27 7.97 -3.06 9.45
CA ALA A 27 7.53 -2.83 10.83
C ALA A 27 6.24 -3.58 11.20
N SER A 28 5.38 -3.85 10.21
CA SER A 28 4.11 -4.57 10.39
C SER A 28 4.27 -6.09 10.42
N GLN A 29 5.34 -6.64 9.82
CA GLN A 29 5.56 -8.09 9.73
C GLN A 29 5.50 -8.82 11.08
N ARG A 30 5.95 -8.18 12.17
CA ARG A 30 5.89 -8.77 13.52
C ARG A 30 4.47 -9.10 14.01
N PHE A 31 3.45 -8.41 13.48
CA PHE A 31 2.05 -8.63 13.82
C PHE A 31 1.35 -9.61 12.88
N HIS A 32 1.96 -9.92 11.74
CA HIS A 32 1.42 -10.86 10.75
C HIS A 32 1.69 -12.34 11.09
N LYS A 33 2.21 -12.65 12.29
CA LYS A 33 2.27 -14.02 12.79
C LYS A 33 0.88 -14.53 13.16
N ALA A 34 0.08 -14.83 12.14
CA ALA A 34 -1.15 -15.59 12.29
C ALA A 34 -0.84 -17.08 12.17
N LYS A 35 -1.34 -17.86 13.12
CA LYS A 35 -1.38 -19.33 13.12
C LYS A 35 -1.84 -19.83 11.75
N ASP A 36 -1.08 -20.76 11.17
CA ASP A 36 -1.40 -21.48 9.92
C ASP A 36 -2.57 -22.47 10.10
N GLU A 37 -3.67 -22.04 10.73
CA GLU A 37 -4.88 -22.85 10.87
C GLU A 37 -5.94 -22.36 9.87
N THR A 38 -5.60 -22.49 8.59
CA THR A 38 -6.59 -22.45 7.51
C THR A 38 -6.66 -23.82 6.87
N ASP A 39 -7.82 -24.49 6.96
CA ASP A 39 -8.12 -25.74 6.22
C ASP A 39 -8.05 -25.58 4.70
N VAL A 40 -7.99 -24.33 4.22
CA VAL A 40 -7.81 -24.02 2.80
C VAL A 40 -6.35 -24.22 2.43
N ARG A 41 -6.07 -25.27 1.66
CA ARG A 41 -4.74 -25.51 1.08
C ARG A 41 -4.37 -24.32 0.20
N ARG A 42 -3.50 -23.42 0.70
CA ARG A 42 -2.92 -22.36 -0.13
C ARG A 42 -2.19 -23.00 -1.31
N GLU A 43 -2.62 -22.66 -2.52
CA GLU A 43 -1.86 -23.01 -3.71
C GLU A 43 -0.47 -22.37 -3.61
N LYS A 44 0.57 -23.20 -3.71
CA LYS A 44 1.93 -22.69 -3.80
C LYS A 44 2.13 -22.12 -5.21
N PRO A 45 2.77 -20.95 -5.35
CA PRO A 45 3.11 -20.41 -6.66
C PRO A 45 3.85 -21.46 -7.51
N ARG A 46 3.47 -21.58 -8.79
CA ARG A 46 4.07 -22.54 -9.72
C ARG A 46 5.52 -22.18 -10.10
N SER A 47 5.90 -20.92 -9.91
CA SER A 47 7.24 -20.40 -10.18
C SER A 47 7.70 -19.49 -9.05
N ARG A 48 9.01 -19.31 -8.96
CA ARG A 48 9.59 -18.28 -8.08
C ARG A 48 9.14 -16.91 -8.58
N GLY A 49 8.71 -16.06 -7.66
CA GLY A 49 8.45 -14.64 -7.95
C GLY A 49 9.74 -13.88 -8.25
N PRO A 50 9.63 -12.60 -8.69
CA PRO A 50 10.80 -11.75 -8.92
C PRO A 50 11.62 -11.59 -7.63
N SER A 51 12.93 -11.37 -7.79
CA SER A 51 13.78 -11.01 -6.65
C SER A 51 13.49 -9.57 -6.20
N ILE A 52 13.89 -9.24 -4.98
CA ILE A 52 13.73 -7.88 -4.45
C ILE A 52 14.50 -6.88 -5.32
N GLU A 53 15.70 -7.26 -5.79
CA GLU A 53 16.53 -6.45 -6.66
C GLU A 53 15.85 -6.21 -8.01
N ALA A 54 15.26 -7.24 -8.61
CA ALA A 54 14.49 -7.12 -9.85
C ALA A 54 13.29 -6.17 -9.67
N MET A 55 12.55 -6.30 -8.56
CA MET A 55 11.42 -5.42 -8.26
C MET A 55 11.86 -3.95 -8.11
N PHE A 56 12.99 -3.68 -7.43
CA PHE A 56 13.50 -2.31 -7.29
C PHE A 56 14.01 -1.75 -8.62
N GLY A 57 14.66 -2.58 -9.45
CA GLY A 57 15.06 -2.19 -10.81
C GLY A 57 13.87 -1.82 -11.68
N ASP A 58 12.82 -2.64 -11.69
CA ASP A 58 11.59 -2.37 -12.43
C ASP A 58 10.89 -1.11 -11.94
N MET A 59 10.89 -0.86 -10.62
CA MET A 59 10.33 0.35 -10.04
C MET A 59 11.14 1.61 -10.41
N ALA A 60 12.47 1.53 -10.46
CA ALA A 60 13.30 2.63 -10.94
C ALA A 60 13.00 2.96 -12.41
N ASN A 61 12.95 1.93 -13.27
CA ASN A 61 12.59 2.07 -14.69
C ASN A 61 11.18 2.69 -14.86
N LEU A 62 10.23 2.30 -14.00
CA LEU A 62 8.89 2.88 -14.00
C LEU A 62 8.92 4.37 -13.68
N PHE A 63 9.65 4.80 -12.64
CA PHE A 63 9.73 6.22 -12.27
C PHE A 63 10.45 7.07 -13.31
N GLU A 64 11.49 6.55 -13.96
CA GLU A 64 12.16 7.22 -15.07
C GLU A 64 11.22 7.44 -16.25
N ARG A 65 10.48 6.39 -16.63
CA ARG A 65 9.49 6.48 -17.70
C ARG A 65 8.37 7.46 -17.35
N ASP A 66 7.89 7.44 -16.12
CA ASP A 66 6.86 8.35 -15.63
C ASP A 66 7.32 9.82 -15.74
N LEU A 67 8.54 10.09 -15.27
CA LEU A 67 9.13 11.44 -15.36
C LEU A 67 9.32 11.88 -16.81
N ALA A 68 9.72 10.97 -17.71
CA ALA A 68 9.87 11.26 -19.13
C ALA A 68 8.51 11.58 -19.80
N ASN A 69 7.45 10.88 -19.41
CA ASN A 69 6.10 11.17 -19.90
C ASN A 69 5.58 12.51 -19.40
N ALA A 70 5.84 12.83 -18.12
CA ALA A 70 5.49 14.13 -17.55
C ALA A 70 6.27 15.27 -18.21
N ASP A 71 7.56 15.08 -18.49
CA ASP A 71 8.41 16.05 -19.20
C ASP A 71 7.91 16.34 -20.63
N LYS A 72 7.41 15.30 -21.30
CA LYS A 72 6.75 15.38 -22.61
C LYS A 72 5.34 15.98 -22.57
N GLY A 73 4.79 16.21 -21.37
CA GLY A 73 3.45 16.76 -21.20
C GLY A 73 2.32 15.77 -21.54
N ILE A 74 2.59 14.46 -21.55
CA ILE A 74 1.54 13.43 -21.75
C ILE A 74 0.52 13.50 -20.60
N TYR A 75 1.00 13.79 -19.39
CA TYR A 75 0.22 14.11 -18.20
C TYR A 75 1.04 15.02 -17.27
N PRO A 76 0.41 15.75 -16.33
CA PRO A 76 1.15 16.57 -15.37
C PRO A 76 1.90 15.70 -14.35
N LEU A 77 2.89 16.28 -13.66
CA LEU A 77 3.53 15.62 -12.52
C LEU A 77 2.46 15.18 -11.49
N PRO A 78 2.64 14.01 -10.86
CA PRO A 78 1.72 13.53 -9.84
C PRO A 78 1.52 14.57 -8.74
N ARG A 79 0.27 14.94 -8.50
CA ARG A 79 -0.13 15.72 -7.33
C ARG A 79 -0.22 14.76 -6.16
N ASP A 80 0.92 14.26 -5.72
CA ASP A 80 0.99 13.26 -4.66
C ASP A 80 0.24 13.72 -3.41
N HIS A 81 -0.87 13.05 -3.12
CA HIS A 81 -1.87 13.43 -2.11
C HIS A 81 -1.68 12.67 -0.77
N ASP A 82 -0.44 12.37 -0.36
CA ASP A 82 -0.20 11.77 0.97
C ASP A 82 -0.57 12.75 2.12
N GLY A 83 -0.82 14.02 1.78
CA GLY A 83 -1.20 15.08 2.71
C GLY A 83 0.00 15.80 3.30
N ALA A 84 -0.25 16.80 4.15
CA ALA A 84 0.81 17.50 4.86
C ALA A 84 1.55 16.52 5.81
N PRO A 85 2.86 16.71 6.07
CA PRO A 85 3.63 15.79 6.93
C PRO A 85 2.97 15.46 8.28
N PRO A 86 2.37 16.41 9.02
CA PRO A 86 1.68 16.09 10.27
C PRO A 86 0.55 15.07 10.10
N ARG A 87 -0.17 15.13 8.98
CA ARG A 87 -1.23 14.17 8.66
C ARG A 87 -0.62 12.78 8.42
N VAL A 88 0.43 12.68 7.60
CA VAL A 88 1.13 11.41 7.32
C VAL A 88 1.57 10.73 8.62
N PHE A 89 2.28 11.45 9.50
CA PHE A 89 2.73 10.89 10.78
C PHE A 89 1.56 10.51 11.70
N SER A 90 0.51 11.33 11.76
CA SER A 90 -0.67 11.02 12.58
C SER A 90 -1.40 9.75 12.09
N THR A 91 -1.49 9.56 10.78
CA THR A 91 -2.10 8.38 10.15
C THR A 91 -1.25 7.15 10.43
N SER A 92 0.07 7.24 10.29
CA SER A 92 1.00 6.15 10.62
C SER A 92 0.89 5.73 12.08
N ARG A 93 0.81 6.69 13.02
CA ARG A 93 0.60 6.37 14.45
C ARG A 93 -0.70 5.61 14.67
N LYS A 94 -1.80 6.05 14.06
CA LYS A 94 -3.11 5.38 14.15
C LYS A 94 -3.06 3.97 13.56
N TYR A 95 -2.44 3.82 12.38
CA TYR A 95 -2.23 2.53 11.74
C TYR A 95 -1.48 1.55 12.66
N PHE A 96 -0.32 1.95 13.21
CA PHE A 96 0.45 1.08 14.10
C PHE A 96 -0.24 0.78 15.43
N ALA A 97 -1.11 1.68 15.91
CA ALA A 97 -1.92 1.45 17.10
C ALA A 97 -3.05 0.41 16.86
N ASP A 98 -3.62 0.36 15.65
CA ASP A 98 -4.67 -0.60 15.29
C ASP A 98 -4.13 -1.96 14.84
N LEU A 99 -2.86 -2.04 14.40
CA LEU A 99 -2.25 -3.27 13.91
C LEU A 99 -2.42 -4.51 14.81
N PRO A 100 -2.23 -4.45 16.15
CA PRO A 100 -2.45 -5.61 17.01
C PRO A 100 -3.89 -6.10 16.97
N ALA A 101 -4.86 -5.17 17.06
CA ALA A 101 -6.28 -5.50 17.03
C ALA A 101 -6.70 -6.04 15.65
N SER A 102 -6.17 -5.47 14.57
CA SER A 102 -6.38 -5.99 13.21
C SER A 102 -5.83 -7.42 13.04
N ALA A 103 -4.67 -7.72 13.61
CA ALA A 103 -4.10 -9.05 13.59
C ALA A 103 -4.95 -10.08 14.36
N GLU A 104 -5.49 -9.69 15.53
CA GLU A 104 -6.43 -10.49 16.33
C GLU A 104 -7.72 -10.77 15.55
N ARG A 105 -8.36 -9.73 15.01
CA ARG A 105 -9.57 -9.86 14.16
C ARG A 105 -9.35 -10.85 13.01
N LYS A 106 -8.20 -10.71 12.33
CA LYS A 106 -7.82 -11.60 11.23
C LYS A 106 -7.64 -13.05 11.70
N ALA A 107 -7.03 -13.26 12.86
CA ALA A 107 -6.86 -14.59 13.44
C ALA A 107 -8.21 -15.24 13.80
N GLU A 108 -9.17 -14.44 14.27
CA GLU A 108 -10.52 -14.88 14.63
C GLU A 108 -11.51 -14.89 13.44
N ARG A 109 -11.03 -14.55 12.24
CA ARG A 109 -11.84 -14.44 11.00
C ARG A 109 -13.02 -13.46 11.13
N ARG A 110 -12.86 -12.42 11.95
CA ARG A 110 -13.81 -11.30 12.06
C ARG A 110 -13.56 -10.30 10.93
N GLY A 111 -14.56 -10.09 10.08
CA GLY A 111 -14.46 -9.26 8.87
C GLY A 111 -15.76 -8.62 8.41
N ASP A 112 -16.82 -8.75 9.20
CA ASP A 112 -18.18 -8.23 8.96
C ASP A 112 -18.53 -7.06 9.90
N GLU A 113 -17.51 -6.38 10.45
CA GLU A 113 -17.68 -5.33 11.47
C GLU A 113 -18.34 -4.06 10.93
N VAL A 114 -18.28 -3.84 9.61
CA VAL A 114 -18.91 -2.72 8.92
C VAL A 114 -20.32 -3.11 8.39
N TYR A 115 -20.80 -4.31 8.75
CA TYR A 115 -22.12 -4.80 8.36
C TYR A 115 -23.24 -3.80 8.65
N SER A 116 -23.87 -3.31 7.59
CA SER A 116 -24.99 -2.35 7.65
C SER A 116 -26.34 -3.06 7.48
N PRO A 117 -27.00 -3.53 8.56
CA PRO A 117 -28.23 -4.32 8.47
C PRO A 117 -29.39 -3.56 7.81
N GLU A 118 -29.42 -2.23 7.94
CA GLU A 118 -30.43 -1.34 7.37
C GLU A 118 -30.47 -1.35 5.83
N LEU A 119 -29.35 -1.64 5.17
CA LEU A 119 -29.22 -1.67 3.71
C LEU A 119 -29.41 -3.08 3.12
N LYS A 120 -29.63 -4.11 3.96
CA LYS A 120 -29.75 -5.50 3.53
C LYS A 120 -30.89 -5.76 2.54
N LYS A 121 -31.95 -4.96 2.62
CA LYS A 121 -33.10 -5.03 1.71
C LYS A 121 -32.78 -4.50 0.30
N ASP A 122 -31.80 -3.60 0.19
CA ASP A 122 -31.50 -2.86 -1.04
C ASP A 122 -30.20 -3.34 -1.70
N LEU A 123 -29.28 -3.93 -0.93
CA LEU A 123 -27.94 -4.29 -1.40
C LEU A 123 -27.56 -5.74 -1.04
N PRO A 124 -26.91 -6.48 -1.96
CA PRO A 124 -26.31 -7.79 -1.67
C PRO A 124 -25.30 -7.74 -0.53
N ALA A 125 -25.14 -8.86 0.19
CA ALA A 125 -24.27 -8.96 1.37
C ALA A 125 -22.83 -8.46 1.17
N TYR A 126 -22.28 -8.60 -0.05
CA TYR A 126 -20.94 -8.09 -0.40
C TYR A 126 -20.81 -6.56 -0.26
N PHE A 127 -21.89 -5.81 -0.49
CA PHE A 127 -21.89 -4.34 -0.37
C PHE A 127 -22.22 -3.85 1.03
N LEU A 128 -22.50 -4.78 1.96
CA LEU A 128 -22.82 -4.45 3.34
C LEU A 128 -21.60 -4.58 4.24
N GLN A 129 -20.51 -5.22 3.78
CA GLN A 129 -19.27 -5.47 4.52
C GLN A 129 -18.29 -4.30 4.49
#